data_AF-A0A928CHL4-F1
#
_entry.id   AF-A0A928CHL4-F1
#
_cell.length_a   1.000
_cell.length_b   1.000
_cell.length_c   1.000
_cell.angle_alpha   90.00
_cell.angle_beta   90.00
_cell.angle_gamma   90.00
#
_symmetry.space_group_name_H-M   'P 1'
#
loop_
_entity.id
_entity.type
_entity.pdbx_description
1 polymer ?
#
loop_
_entity_poly.entity_id
_entity_poly.type
_entity_poly.pdbx_seq_one_letter_code
_entity_poly.pdbx_strand_id
1 'polypeptide(L)'
;IGALWENFLISERIKNNAYHNKNAKYYFWRTTQKQEIDFIEEVEQNLFAYEFKYNPKKANSKCPLTFSNNYPNVPFDVITYENYMDFVRKK
;
A
#
# COMPACT_ATOMS: atom_id res chain seq x y z
N ILE A 1 -3.94 -2.32 -17.05
CA ILE A 1 -3.62 -1.02 -16.40
C ILE A 1 -3.41 -1.19 -14.91
N GLY A 2 -4.31 -1.86 -14.16
CA GLY A 2 -4.17 -2.11 -12.70
C GLY A 2 -2.78 -2.60 -12.28
N ALA A 3 -2.36 -3.78 -12.75
CA ALA A 3 -1.05 -4.35 -12.41
C ALA A 3 0.16 -3.46 -12.78
N LEU A 4 0.08 -2.66 -13.85
CA LEU A 4 1.16 -1.72 -14.20
C LEU A 4 1.21 -0.55 -13.22
N TRP A 5 0.04 -0.04 -12.83
CA TRP A 5 -0.12 1.02 -11.85
C TRP A 5 0.38 0.59 -10.47
N GLU A 6 -0.04 -0.58 -10.00
CA GLU A 6 0.41 -1.18 -8.74
C GLU A 6 1.95 -1.33 -8.73
N ASN A 7 2.52 -1.97 -9.76
CA ASN A 7 3.97 -2.16 -9.85
C ASN A 7 4.75 -0.84 -9.92
N PHE A 8 4.21 0.16 -10.62
CA PHE A 8 4.80 1.50 -10.66
C PHE A 8 4.85 2.11 -9.25
N LEU A 9 3.72 2.13 -8.53
CA LEU A 9 3.66 2.71 -7.19
C LEU A 9 4.58 2.01 -6.20
N ILE A 10 4.59 0.68 -6.21
CA ILE A 10 5.47 -0.12 -5.35
C ILE A 10 6.94 0.21 -5.67
N SER A 11 7.31 0.22 -6.96
CA SER A 11 8.69 0.51 -7.38
C SER A 11 9.13 1.89 -6.95
N GLU A 12 8.30 2.92 -7.14
CA GLU A 12 8.62 4.28 -6.76
C GLU A 12 8.71 4.44 -5.23
N ARG A 13 7.84 3.76 -4.47
CA ARG A 13 7.90 3.77 -3.01
C ARG A 13 9.18 3.14 -2.48
N ILE A 14 9.58 2.00 -3.03
CA ILE A 14 10.82 1.31 -2.67
C ILE A 14 12.04 2.21 -2.98
N LYS A 15 12.09 2.80 -4.19
CA LYS A 15 13.16 3.74 -4.57
C LYS A 15 13.24 4.93 -3.61
N ASN A 16 12.09 5.55 -3.30
CA ASN A 16 12.04 6.68 -2.39
C ASN A 16 12.55 6.33 -0.99
N ASN A 17 12.13 5.19 -0.45
CA ASN A 17 12.59 4.69 0.86
C ASN A 17 14.12 4.44 0.83
N ALA A 18 14.63 3.84 -0.25
CA ALA A 18 16.08 3.61 -0.42
C ALA A 18 16.87 4.93 -0.51
N TYR A 19 16.41 5.92 -1.29
CA TYR A 19 17.07 7.23 -1.41
C TYR A 19 17.13 8.00 -0.09
N HIS A 20 16.18 7.76 0.81
CA HIS A 20 16.15 8.38 2.14
C HIS A 20 16.78 7.48 3.23
N ASN A 21 17.45 6.38 2.85
CA ASN A 21 18.06 5.42 3.78
C ASN A 21 17.10 4.91 4.86
N LYS A 22 15.82 4.75 4.52
CA LYS A 22 14.84 4.20 5.44
C LYS A 22 15.08 2.71 5.65
N ASN A 23 15.05 2.28 6.90
CA ASN A 23 14.97 0.87 7.24
C ASN A 23 13.53 0.38 7.02
N ALA A 24 13.20 0.13 5.75
CA ALA A 24 11.90 -0.30 5.31
C ALA A 24 11.89 -1.80 4.96
N LYS A 25 10.84 -2.51 5.33
CA LYS A 25 10.56 -3.88 4.86
C LYS A 25 9.25 -3.90 4.10
N TYR A 26 9.16 -4.78 3.12
CA TYR A 26 8.03 -4.85 2.20
C TYR A 26 7.40 -6.24 2.25
N TYR A 27 6.07 -6.28 2.28
CA TYR A 27 5.31 -7.51 2.42
C TYR A 27 4.14 -7.53 1.42
N PHE A 28 3.78 -8.73 1.02
CA PHE A 28 2.54 -9.01 0.32
C PHE A 28 1.67 -9.88 1.21
N TRP A 29 0.37 -9.62 1.23
CA TRP A 29 -0.57 -10.36 2.06
C TRP A 29 -1.68 -10.97 1.22
N ARG A 30 -1.94 -12.26 1.45
CA ARG A 30 -3.00 -13.01 0.79
C ARG A 30 -3.53 -14.11 1.69
N THR A 31 -4.83 -14.40 1.61
CA THR A 31 -5.46 -15.53 2.29
C THR A 31 -5.74 -16.70 1.35
N THR A 32 -6.01 -17.89 1.92
CA THR A 32 -6.47 -19.06 1.15
C THR A 32 -7.78 -18.81 0.40
N GLN A 33 -8.59 -17.85 0.87
CA GLN A 33 -9.83 -17.40 0.24
C GLN A 33 -9.59 -16.30 -0.82
N LYS A 34 -8.32 -16.06 -1.19
CA LYS A 34 -7.89 -15.08 -2.21
C LYS A 34 -8.26 -13.63 -1.87
N GLN A 35 -8.36 -13.29 -0.59
CA GLN A 35 -8.35 -11.88 -0.17
C GLN A 35 -6.92 -11.38 -0.15
N GLU A 36 -6.72 -10.12 -0.52
CA GLU A 36 -5.41 -9.55 -0.79
C GLU A 36 -5.32 -8.13 -0.22
N ILE A 37 -4.09 -7.71 0.05
CA ILE A 37 -3.69 -6.31 0.20
C ILE A 37 -2.56 -6.10 -0.81
N ASP A 38 -2.68 -5.09 -1.67
CA ASP A 38 -1.74 -4.89 -2.78
C ASP A 38 -0.30 -4.68 -2.30
N PHE A 39 -0.11 -3.91 -1.22
CA PHE A 39 1.22 -3.62 -0.68
C PHE A 39 1.18 -3.31 0.81
N ILE A 40 2.16 -3.85 1.55
CA ILE A 40 2.38 -3.52 2.95
C ILE A 40 3.85 -3.10 3.11
N GLU A 41 4.09 -2.01 3.82
CA GLU A 41 5.44 -1.63 4.24
C GLU A 41 5.52 -1.50 5.76
N GLU A 42 6.65 -1.93 6.31
CA GLU A 42 7.06 -1.62 7.67
C GLU A 42 8.17 -0.58 7.58
N VAL A 43 7.96 0.61 8.14
CA VAL A 43 8.97 1.67 8.21
C VAL A 43 9.09 2.10 9.66
N GLU A 44 10.31 2.07 10.21
CA GLU A 44 10.55 2.46 11.62
C GLU A 44 9.61 1.73 12.59
N GLN A 45 9.45 0.41 12.42
CA GLN A 45 8.57 -0.46 13.23
C GLN A 45 7.07 -0.18 13.10
N ASN A 46 6.65 0.72 12.21
CA ASN A 46 5.24 0.99 11.92
C ASN A 46 4.83 0.31 10.62
N LEU A 47 3.77 -0.50 10.69
CA LEU A 47 3.18 -1.17 9.53
C LEU A 47 2.12 -0.28 8.88
N PHE A 48 2.10 -0.26 7.55
CA PHE A 48 1.10 0.43 6.75
C PHE A 48 0.63 -0.49 5.62
N ALA A 49 -0.68 -0.52 5.38
CA ALA A 49 -1.31 -1.28 4.31
C ALA A 49 -1.87 -0.34 3.24
N TYR A 50 -1.68 -0.72 1.98
CA TYR A 50 -2.09 0.08 0.83
C TYR A 50 -2.87 -0.74 -0.17
N GLU A 51 -3.90 -0.11 -0.72
CA GLU A 51 -4.66 -0.59 -1.86
C GLU A 51 -4.50 0.40 -3.02
N PHE A 52 -4.23 -0.10 -4.21
CA PHE A 52 -4.01 0.72 -5.39
C PHE A 52 -5.24 0.70 -6.31
N LYS A 53 -5.69 1.89 -6.70
CA LYS A 53 -6.82 2.07 -7.61
C LYS A 53 -6.55 3.19 -8.59
N TYR A 54 -6.28 2.85 -9.85
CA TYR A 54 -6.07 3.87 -10.88
C TYR A 54 -7.23 4.88 -11.00
N ASN A 55 -8.49 4.40 -10.93
CA ASN A 55 -9.67 5.27 -11.00
C ASN A 55 -10.00 5.89 -9.63
N PRO A 56 -9.97 7.23 -9.48
CA PRO A 56 -10.30 7.91 -8.22
C PRO A 56 -11.71 7.63 -7.69
N LYS A 57 -12.67 7.28 -8.57
CA LYS A 57 -14.02 6.88 -8.15
C LYS A 57 -14.05 5.63 -7.27
N LYS A 58 -12.93 4.89 -7.16
CA LYS A 58 -12.76 3.72 -6.29
C LYS A 58 -11.97 4.04 -5.00
N ALA A 59 -11.75 5.32 -4.68
CA ALA A 59 -11.06 5.76 -3.46
C ALA A 59 -11.75 5.29 -2.16
N ASN A 60 -13.06 5.01 -2.20
CA ASN A 60 -13.84 4.51 -1.07
C ASN A 60 -13.73 2.98 -0.86
N SER A 61 -12.74 2.32 -1.48
CA SER A 61 -12.49 0.90 -1.25
C SER A 61 -12.21 0.66 0.23
N LYS A 62 -12.92 -0.29 0.84
CA LYS A 62 -12.79 -0.58 2.27
C LYS A 62 -11.69 -1.61 2.51
N CYS A 63 -11.00 -1.47 3.63
CA CYS A 63 -10.10 -2.51 4.13
C CYS A 63 -10.87 -3.84 4.28
N PRO A 64 -10.33 -4.97 3.80
CA PRO A 64 -10.93 -6.28 4.04
C PRO A 64 -11.09 -6.56 5.54
N LEU A 65 -12.28 -7.00 5.97
CA LEU A 65 -12.57 -7.30 7.38
C LEU A 65 -11.59 -8.32 7.97
N THR A 66 -11.20 -9.32 7.19
CA THR A 66 -10.21 -10.32 7.62
C THR A 66 -8.87 -9.67 7.93
N PHE A 67 -8.44 -8.68 7.13
CA PHE A 67 -7.20 -7.97 7.40
C PHE A 67 -7.34 -7.10 8.65
N SER A 68 -8.36 -6.25 8.72
CA SER A 68 -8.56 -5.34 9.86
C SER A 68 -8.76 -6.07 11.19
N ASN A 69 -9.36 -7.27 11.18
CA ASN A 69 -9.52 -8.06 12.41
C ASN A 69 -8.20 -8.68 12.89
N ASN A 70 -7.29 -9.05 11.99
CA ASN A 70 -5.98 -9.61 12.36
C ASN A 70 -4.94 -8.52 12.63
N TYR A 71 -5.09 -7.35 12.02
CA TYR A 71 -4.17 -6.22 12.09
C TYR A 71 -4.91 -4.91 12.45
N PRO A 72 -5.57 -4.83 13.62
CA PRO A 72 -6.47 -3.73 13.96
C PRO A 72 -5.80 -2.36 14.06
N ASN A 73 -4.48 -2.34 14.30
CA ASN A 73 -3.70 -1.12 14.47
C ASN A 73 -2.93 -0.72 13.22
N VAL A 74 -3.09 -1.44 12.10
CA VAL A 74 -2.40 -1.13 10.84
C VAL A 74 -3.28 -0.18 10.01
N PRO A 75 -2.82 1.05 9.72
CA PRO A 75 -3.53 1.96 8.84
C PRO A 75 -3.71 1.37 7.45
N PHE A 76 -4.85 1.64 6.83
CA PHE A 76 -5.17 1.21 5.47
C PHE A 76 -5.53 2.43 4.62
N ASP A 77 -4.71 2.69 3.59
CA ASP A 77 -4.90 3.82 2.69
C ASP A 77 -5.15 3.34 1.25
N VAL A 78 -6.09 4.00 0.57
CA VAL A 78 -6.34 3.77 -0.86
C VAL A 78 -5.62 4.83 -1.67
N ILE A 79 -4.64 4.40 -2.47
CA ILE A 79 -3.87 5.28 -3.34
C ILE A 79 -4.43 5.22 -4.76
N THR A 80 -4.77 6.39 -5.26
CA THR A 80 -5.38 6.62 -6.57
C THR A 80 -4.56 7.56 -7.42
N TYR A 81 -4.96 7.73 -8.68
CA TYR A 81 -4.33 8.70 -9.57
C TYR A 81 -4.36 10.16 -9.02
N GLU A 82 -5.26 10.48 -8.10
CA GLU A 82 -5.32 11.83 -7.51
C GLU A 82 -4.31 12.07 -6.38
N ASN A 83 -3.97 11.05 -5.58
CA ASN A 83 -3.13 11.19 -4.38
C ASN A 83 -1.81 10.40 -4.45
N TYR A 84 -1.50 9.72 -5.56
CA TYR A 84 -0.28 8.92 -5.66
C TYR A 84 1.02 9.73 -5.51
N MET A 85 1.00 11.00 -5.88
CA MET A 85 2.18 11.86 -5.75
C MET A 85 2.57 12.05 -4.29
N ASP A 86 1.57 12.14 -3.39
CA ASP A 86 1.82 12.23 -1.95
C ASP A 86 2.40 10.92 -1.43
N PHE A 87 1.88 9.78 -1.89
CA PHE A 87 2.40 8.45 -1.56
C PHE A 87 3.87 8.27 -2.00
N VAL A 88 4.19 8.62 -3.25
CA VAL A 88 5.55 8.46 -3.81
C VAL A 88 6.55 9.42 -3.16
N ARG A 89 6.14 10.64 -2.81
CA ARG A 89 7.01 11.68 -2.26
C ARG A 89 7.08 11.69 -0.73
N LYS A 90 6.29 10.86 -0.05
CA LYS A 90 6.25 10.81 1.42
C LYS A 90 7.64 10.46 1.96
N LYS A 91 8.26 11.47 2.58
CA LYS A 91 9.58 11.39 3.21
C LYS A 91 9.59 10.54 4.45
#